data_AF-A0AAN7ZTU5-F1
#
_entry.id   AF-A0AAN7ZTU5-F1
#
_cell.length_a   1.000
_cell.length_b   1.000
_cell.length_c   1.000
_cell.angle_alpha   90.00
_cell.angle_beta   90.00
_cell.angle_gamma   90.00
#
_symmetry.space_group_name_H-M   'P 1'
#
loop_
_entity.id
_entity.type
_entity.pdbx_description
1 polymer ?
#
loop_
_entity_poly.entity_id
_entity_poly.type
_entity_poly.pdbx_seq_one_letter_code
_entity_poly.pdbx_strand_id
1 'polypeptide(L)'
;MAAARYRRLNLLLQQTATRTDGFLAHLNRVLATSAGVEAVLCTLCYTLYFVHSRLTRLLEKRYERLALALATKAASALFPGETFTASIEPPRSRLSELCASTKSLADLVDDFRFFTRLWRLVTIYSWARDNYTSPPGDAALKILVWAQVGVSSVFQFLENGAYLASKGILRGERWEARQARWFVLSNRFWLAHTVLEGLRLLRVRQLRYNEDFGAKTADEDSNVKAEGEVRVQSEELKRKWHSDFYANAGWLPLTLHWSFEDNAVIPISETWIGLFGMLPGIVMLRDVWEQTREA
;
A
#
# COMPACT_ATOMS: atom_id res chain seq x y z
N MET A 1 -11.15 33.46 39.54
CA MET A 1 -10.31 32.43 38.88
C MET A 1 -11.09 31.25 38.28
N ALA A 2 -12.08 30.66 38.98
CA ALA A 2 -12.84 29.51 38.47
C ALA A 2 -13.65 29.80 37.18
N ALA A 3 -14.31 30.96 37.09
CA ALA A 3 -15.10 31.35 35.92
C ALA A 3 -14.27 31.51 34.62
N ALA A 4 -13.02 31.97 34.72
CA ALA A 4 -12.11 32.08 33.58
C ALA A 4 -11.62 30.70 33.10
N ARG A 5 -11.38 29.77 34.02
CA ARG A 5 -11.04 28.37 33.71
C ARG A 5 -12.20 27.64 33.03
N TYR A 6 -13.43 27.85 33.51
CA TYR A 6 -14.64 27.26 32.91
C TYR A 6 -14.88 27.75 31.48
N ARG A 7 -14.75 29.06 31.22
CA ARG A 7 -14.84 29.60 29.85
C ARG A 7 -13.76 29.03 28.93
N ARG A 8 -12.51 28.92 29.41
CA ARG A 8 -11.41 28.33 28.62
C ARG A 8 -11.66 26.85 28.30
N LEU A 9 -12.16 26.07 29.25
CA LEU A 9 -12.52 24.67 29.02
C LEU A 9 -13.63 24.55 27.97
N ASN A 10 -14.70 25.35 28.09
CA ASN A 10 -15.80 25.35 27.11
C ASN A 10 -15.33 25.72 25.70
N LEU A 11 -14.43 26.72 25.57
CA LEU A 11 -13.86 27.07 24.27
C LEU A 11 -13.02 25.93 23.68
N LEU A 12 -12.19 25.27 24.50
CA LEU A 12 -11.40 24.12 24.04
C LEU A 12 -12.30 22.94 23.64
N LEU A 13 -13.36 22.67 24.41
CA LEU A 13 -14.33 21.63 24.07
C LEU A 13 -15.08 21.95 22.78
N GLN A 14 -15.55 23.18 22.62
CA GLN A 14 -16.21 23.62 21.38
C GLN A 14 -15.27 23.54 20.17
N GLN A 15 -14.04 24.02 20.30
CA GLN A 15 -13.04 23.91 19.23
C GLN A 15 -12.68 22.47 18.89
N THR A 16 -12.60 21.60 19.90
CA THR A 16 -12.32 20.18 19.68
C THR A 16 -13.52 19.51 19.01
N ALA A 17 -14.74 19.82 19.45
CA ALA A 17 -15.97 19.30 18.87
C ALA A 17 -16.12 19.71 17.41
N THR A 18 -15.97 21.00 17.07
CA THR A 18 -16.10 21.48 15.68
C THR A 18 -15.02 20.91 14.76
N ARG A 19 -13.78 20.78 15.25
CA ARG A 19 -12.71 20.14 14.47
C ARG A 19 -12.95 18.65 14.26
N THR A 20 -13.43 17.96 15.29
CA THR A 20 -13.72 16.53 15.22
C THR A 20 -14.89 16.29 14.27
N ASP A 21 -15.96 17.08 14.38
CA ASP A 21 -17.12 17.01 13.50
C ASP A 21 -16.73 17.26 12.03
N GLY A 22 -15.99 18.34 11.75
CA GLY A 22 -15.50 18.63 10.41
C GLY A 22 -14.59 17.52 9.84
N PHE A 23 -13.72 16.94 10.67
CA PHE A 23 -12.89 15.79 10.28
C PHE A 23 -13.73 14.55 9.98
N LEU A 24 -14.70 14.21 10.83
CA LEU A 24 -15.55 13.03 10.64
C LEU A 24 -16.46 13.19 9.42
N ALA A 25 -17.00 14.38 9.17
CA ALA A 25 -17.78 14.69 7.98
C ALA A 25 -16.94 14.51 6.70
N HIS A 26 -15.69 15.00 6.71
CA HIS A 26 -14.79 14.81 5.57
C HIS A 26 -14.37 13.35 5.40
N LEU A 27 -14.02 12.66 6.49
CA LEU A 27 -13.72 11.22 6.46
C LEU A 27 -14.89 10.41 5.92
N ASN A 28 -16.13 10.75 6.27
CA ASN A 28 -17.31 10.10 5.74
C ASN A 28 -17.43 10.27 4.22
N ARG A 29 -17.11 11.45 3.67
CA ARG A 29 -17.06 11.66 2.21
C ARG A 29 -15.97 10.84 1.53
N VAL A 30 -14.79 10.73 2.15
CA VAL A 30 -13.70 9.88 1.65
C VAL A 30 -14.18 8.42 1.60
N LEU A 31 -14.73 7.91 2.70
CA LEU A 31 -15.21 6.52 2.80
C LEU A 31 -16.47 6.24 1.96
N ALA A 32 -17.20 7.25 1.52
CA ALA A 32 -18.30 7.10 0.59
C ALA A 32 -17.84 6.74 -0.84
N THR A 33 -16.55 6.91 -1.14
CA THR A 33 -15.97 6.55 -2.45
C THR A 33 -15.19 5.25 -2.38
N SER A 34 -15.24 4.44 -3.43
CA SER A 34 -14.43 3.21 -3.52
C SER A 34 -12.93 3.50 -3.49
N ALA A 35 -12.50 4.59 -4.14
CA ALA A 35 -11.12 5.05 -4.13
C ALA A 35 -10.65 5.45 -2.73
N GLY A 36 -11.50 6.14 -1.95
CA GLY A 36 -11.18 6.52 -0.58
C GLY A 36 -11.11 5.33 0.38
N VAL A 37 -12.01 4.36 0.23
CA VAL A 37 -11.92 3.09 0.98
C VAL A 37 -10.60 2.38 0.69
N GLU A 38 -10.22 2.23 -0.59
CA GLU A 38 -8.95 1.59 -0.95
C GLU A 38 -7.74 2.38 -0.42
N ALA A 39 -7.75 3.71 -0.50
CA ALA A 39 -6.67 4.55 -0.01
C ALA A 39 -6.48 4.44 1.52
N VAL A 40 -7.58 4.45 2.28
CA VAL A 40 -7.58 4.25 3.73
C VAL A 40 -7.07 2.86 4.09
N LEU A 41 -7.61 1.81 3.45
CA LEU A 41 -7.20 0.43 3.73
C LEU A 41 -5.74 0.18 3.32
N CYS A 42 -5.27 0.78 2.22
CA CYS A 42 -3.88 0.70 1.82
C CYS A 42 -2.94 1.30 2.85
N THR A 43 -3.24 2.54 3.27
CA THR A 43 -2.47 3.23 4.31
C THR A 43 -2.49 2.46 5.62
N LEU A 44 -3.67 1.99 6.03
CA LEU A 44 -3.85 1.22 7.26
C LEU A 44 -3.08 -0.10 7.24
N CYS A 45 -3.17 -0.87 6.15
CA CYS A 45 -2.51 -2.16 6.01
C CYS A 45 -0.98 -2.05 6.20
N TYR A 46 -0.34 -1.16 5.45
CA TYR A 46 1.11 -0.99 5.55
C TYR A 46 1.56 -0.31 6.85
N THR A 47 0.72 0.54 7.45
CA THR A 47 0.94 1.03 8.81
C THR A 47 0.92 -0.12 9.82
N LEU A 48 -0.03 -1.05 9.69
CA LEU A 48 -0.12 -2.22 10.56
C LEU A 48 1.08 -3.16 10.37
N TYR A 49 1.54 -3.42 9.14
CA TYR A 49 2.79 -4.18 8.92
C TYR A 49 4.00 -3.50 9.56
N PHE A 50 4.11 -2.17 9.43
CA PHE A 50 5.18 -1.43 10.09
C PHE A 50 5.10 -1.58 11.62
N VAL A 51 3.92 -1.33 12.22
CA VAL A 51 3.70 -1.44 13.66
C VAL A 51 3.97 -2.87 14.14
N HIS A 52 3.45 -3.88 13.45
CA HIS A 52 3.69 -5.29 13.75
C HIS A 52 5.19 -5.59 13.79
N SER A 53 5.93 -5.23 12.74
CA SER A 53 7.38 -5.45 12.70
C SER A 53 8.14 -4.76 13.85
N ARG A 54 7.64 -3.62 14.36
CA ARG A 54 8.23 -2.92 15.52
C ARG A 54 7.89 -3.65 16.82
N LEU A 55 6.65 -4.11 16.98
CA LEU A 55 6.22 -4.91 18.13
C LEU A 55 6.98 -6.25 18.19
N THR A 56 7.12 -6.95 17.06
CA THR A 56 7.85 -8.22 16.94
C THR A 56 9.30 -8.06 17.39
N ARG A 57 10.02 -7.04 16.90
CA ARG A 57 11.39 -6.75 17.37
C ARG A 57 11.49 -6.47 18.86
N LEU A 58 10.51 -5.76 19.43
CA LEU A 58 10.49 -5.49 20.87
C LEU A 58 10.25 -6.79 21.66
N LEU A 59 9.42 -7.68 21.12
CA LEU A 59 9.12 -8.97 21.71
C LEU A 59 10.34 -9.91 21.64
N GLU A 60 10.98 -10.01 20.47
CA GLU A 60 12.22 -10.78 20.27
C GLU A 60 13.31 -10.35 21.24
N LYS A 61 13.56 -9.04 21.38
CA LYS A 61 14.55 -8.52 22.36
C LYS A 61 14.19 -8.84 23.82
N ARG A 62 12.92 -9.05 24.14
CA ARG A 62 12.52 -9.50 25.49
C ARG A 62 12.78 -11.00 25.66
N TYR A 63 12.46 -11.79 24.65
CA TYR A 63 12.70 -13.23 24.66
C TYR A 63 14.19 -13.56 24.66
N GLU A 64 15.00 -12.83 23.88
CA GLU A 64 16.46 -12.97 23.88
C GLU A 64 17.04 -12.68 25.27
N ARG A 65 16.63 -11.58 25.92
CA ARG A 65 17.08 -11.26 27.29
C ARG A 65 16.64 -12.31 28.30
N LEU A 66 15.44 -12.86 28.16
CA LEU A 66 14.94 -13.92 29.03
C LEU A 66 15.73 -15.22 28.83
N ALA A 67 15.99 -15.59 27.57
CA ALA A 67 16.81 -16.75 27.22
C ALA A 67 18.25 -16.60 27.75
N LEU A 68 18.87 -15.44 27.57
CA LEU A 68 20.21 -15.14 28.10
C LEU A 68 20.25 -15.19 29.63
N ALA A 69 19.24 -14.65 30.31
CA ALA A 69 19.16 -14.70 31.77
C ALA A 69 19.02 -16.15 32.28
N LEU A 70 18.22 -16.98 31.59
CA LEU A 70 18.07 -18.39 31.91
C LEU A 70 19.35 -19.18 31.63
N ALA A 71 19.98 -18.96 30.46
CA ALA A 71 21.24 -19.59 30.10
C ALA A 71 22.36 -19.25 31.08
N THR A 72 22.49 -17.98 31.47
CA THR A 72 23.50 -17.54 32.45
C THR A 72 23.28 -18.19 33.82
N LYS A 73 22.03 -18.29 34.27
CA LYS A 73 21.71 -18.97 35.53
C LYS A 73 21.97 -20.47 35.46
N ALA A 74 21.56 -21.12 34.38
CA ALA A 74 21.80 -22.56 34.17
C ALA A 74 23.31 -22.87 34.11
N ALA A 75 24.09 -22.05 33.41
CA ALA A 75 25.54 -22.20 33.31
C ALA A 75 26.24 -22.19 34.68
N SER A 76 25.73 -21.41 35.65
CA SER A 76 26.28 -21.39 37.01
C SER A 76 26.02 -22.66 37.82
N ALA A 77 25.07 -23.49 37.39
CA ALA A 77 24.66 -24.73 38.06
C ALA A 77 25.13 -25.99 37.34
N LEU A 78 25.71 -25.89 36.14
CA LEU A 78 26.16 -27.03 35.33
C LEU A 78 27.63 -27.36 35.56
N PHE A 79 27.96 -28.65 35.56
CA PHE A 79 29.35 -29.11 35.57
C PHE A 79 29.99 -29.02 34.17
N PRO A 80 31.33 -28.99 34.06
CA PRO A 80 32.03 -28.96 32.78
C PRO A 80 31.63 -30.14 31.89
N GLY A 81 31.11 -29.86 30.69
CA GLY A 81 30.69 -30.87 29.71
C GLY A 81 29.21 -31.24 29.77
N GLU A 82 28.44 -30.72 30.73
CA GLU A 82 26.98 -30.90 30.78
C GLU A 82 26.27 -29.91 29.84
N THR A 83 25.40 -30.43 28.98
CA THR A 83 24.56 -29.62 28.09
C THR A 83 23.15 -29.50 28.63
N PHE A 84 22.66 -28.28 28.78
CA PHE A 84 21.28 -28.00 29.17
C PHE A 84 20.45 -27.52 27.98
N THR A 85 19.40 -28.26 27.65
CA THR A 85 18.41 -27.88 26.64
C THR A 85 17.10 -27.54 27.34
N ALA A 86 16.65 -26.29 27.24
CA ALA A 86 15.35 -25.86 27.71
C ALA A 86 14.50 -25.37 26.53
N SER A 87 13.30 -25.92 26.39
CA SER A 87 12.25 -25.34 25.57
C SER A 87 11.44 -24.38 26.43
N ILE A 88 11.46 -23.11 26.08
CA ILE A 88 10.70 -22.07 26.79
C ILE A 88 9.46 -21.79 25.95
N GLU A 89 8.28 -22.12 26.48
CA GLU A 89 7.05 -21.69 25.83
C GLU A 89 6.96 -20.16 25.93
N PRO A 90 6.71 -19.45 24.81
CA PRO A 90 6.70 -18.00 24.82
C PRO A 90 5.61 -17.49 25.79
N PRO A 91 5.98 -16.70 26.81
CA PRO A 91 5.01 -16.27 27.81
C PRO A 91 3.95 -15.39 27.15
N ARG A 92 2.68 -15.72 27.39
CA ARG A 92 1.53 -14.91 26.97
C ARG A 92 1.57 -13.60 27.73
N SER A 93 2.00 -12.56 27.04
CA SER A 93 2.09 -11.20 27.55
C SER A 93 1.17 -10.30 26.75
N ARG A 94 0.80 -9.14 27.31
CA ARG A 94 0.05 -8.12 26.55
C ARG A 94 0.76 -7.72 25.25
N LEU A 95 2.10 -7.78 25.22
CA LEU A 95 2.88 -7.47 24.02
C LEU A 95 2.74 -8.55 22.94
N SER A 96 2.78 -9.83 23.33
CA SER A 96 2.59 -10.93 22.37
C SER A 96 1.16 -10.97 21.84
N GLU A 97 0.17 -10.67 22.68
CA GLU A 97 -1.24 -10.53 22.26
C GLU A 97 -1.42 -9.36 21.30
N LEU A 98 -0.85 -8.19 21.60
CA LEU A 98 -0.89 -7.02 20.71
C LEU A 98 -0.18 -7.28 19.37
N CYS A 99 0.93 -7.98 19.41
CA CYS A 99 1.68 -8.40 18.21
C CYS A 99 0.80 -9.28 17.32
N ALA A 100 0.15 -10.29 17.90
CA ALA A 100 -0.75 -11.20 17.20
C ALA A 100 -1.99 -10.46 16.65
N SER A 101 -2.65 -9.63 17.46
CA SER A 101 -3.86 -8.91 17.03
C SER A 101 -3.57 -7.90 15.92
N THR A 102 -2.42 -7.22 15.97
CA THR A 102 -1.99 -6.29 14.91
C THR A 102 -1.78 -7.06 13.60
N LYS A 103 -1.16 -8.24 13.65
CA LYS A 103 -0.97 -9.10 12.46
C LYS A 103 -2.30 -9.58 11.89
N SER A 104 -3.19 -10.10 12.74
CA SER A 104 -4.51 -10.56 12.31
C SER A 104 -5.34 -9.45 11.67
N LEU A 105 -5.26 -8.22 12.19
CA LEU A 105 -5.93 -7.07 11.59
C LEU A 105 -5.30 -6.69 10.24
N ALA A 106 -3.97 -6.71 10.13
CA ALA A 106 -3.28 -6.46 8.85
C ALA A 106 -3.70 -7.47 7.79
N ASP A 107 -3.72 -8.76 8.16
CA ASP A 107 -4.11 -9.85 7.26
C ASP A 107 -5.56 -9.74 6.83
N LEU A 108 -6.47 -9.38 7.74
CA LEU A 108 -7.88 -9.16 7.40
C LEU A 108 -8.06 -8.00 6.41
N VAL A 109 -7.36 -6.89 6.64
CA VAL A 109 -7.39 -5.72 5.75
C VAL A 109 -6.84 -6.10 4.38
N ASP A 110 -5.70 -6.78 4.34
CA ASP A 110 -5.07 -7.20 3.09
C ASP A 110 -5.96 -8.18 2.30
N ASP A 111 -6.58 -9.13 2.99
CA ASP A 111 -7.54 -10.08 2.41
C ASP A 111 -8.74 -9.37 1.76
N PHE A 112 -9.32 -8.40 2.46
CA PHE A 112 -10.42 -7.60 1.91
C PHE A 112 -9.96 -6.82 0.68
N ARG A 113 -8.73 -6.30 0.66
CA ARG A 113 -8.17 -5.61 -0.51
C ARG A 113 -7.94 -6.56 -1.68
N PHE A 114 -7.49 -7.79 -1.46
CA PHE A 114 -7.43 -8.80 -2.53
C PHE A 114 -8.82 -9.10 -3.08
N PHE A 115 -9.82 -9.23 -2.21
CA PHE A 115 -11.20 -9.44 -2.63
C PHE A 115 -11.72 -8.29 -3.50
N THR A 116 -11.48 -7.03 -3.11
CA THR A 116 -11.90 -5.86 -3.90
C THR A 116 -11.15 -5.71 -5.22
N ARG A 117 -9.98 -6.32 -5.38
CA ARG A 117 -9.25 -6.32 -6.66
C ARG A 117 -9.80 -7.30 -7.69
N LEU A 118 -10.70 -8.22 -7.33
CA LEU A 118 -11.24 -9.21 -8.28
C LEU A 118 -11.88 -8.58 -9.53
N TRP A 119 -12.52 -7.42 -9.39
CA TRP A 119 -13.16 -6.68 -10.49
C TRP A 119 -12.21 -5.75 -11.26
N ARG A 120 -10.92 -5.70 -10.91
CA ARG A 120 -9.95 -4.78 -11.51
C ARG A 120 -9.65 -5.06 -12.99
N LEU A 121 -9.98 -6.25 -13.51
CA LEU A 121 -9.96 -6.49 -14.97
C LEU A 121 -10.93 -5.57 -15.72
N VAL A 122 -12.08 -5.23 -15.11
CA VAL A 122 -13.06 -4.30 -15.70
C VAL A 122 -12.50 -2.89 -15.75
N THR A 123 -11.79 -2.46 -14.70
CA THR A 123 -11.16 -1.13 -14.68
C THR A 123 -10.00 -1.03 -15.66
N ILE A 124 -9.21 -2.12 -15.82
CA ILE A 124 -8.16 -2.20 -16.85
C ILE A 124 -8.77 -2.13 -18.27
N TYR A 125 -9.91 -2.77 -18.50
CA TYR A 125 -10.62 -2.65 -19.78
C TYR A 125 -11.09 -1.21 -20.04
N SER A 126 -11.68 -0.54 -19.04
CA SER A 126 -12.05 0.88 -19.18
C SER A 126 -10.83 1.71 -19.54
N TRP A 127 -9.72 1.55 -18.79
CA TRP A 127 -8.47 2.25 -19.06
C TRP A 127 -7.93 1.99 -20.48
N ALA A 128 -8.00 0.75 -20.97
CA ALA A 128 -7.61 0.42 -22.33
C ALA A 128 -8.49 1.12 -23.38
N ARG A 129 -9.80 1.19 -23.13
CA ARG A 129 -10.76 1.90 -23.98
C ARG A 129 -10.49 3.40 -23.99
N ASP A 130 -10.24 4.00 -22.83
CA ASP A 130 -10.00 5.44 -22.70
C ASP A 130 -8.68 5.84 -23.38
N ASN A 131 -7.66 5.00 -23.29
CA ASN A 131 -6.41 5.17 -24.03
C ASN A 131 -6.58 4.99 -25.55
N TYR A 132 -7.54 4.17 -25.99
CA TYR A 132 -7.86 4.01 -27.41
C TYR A 132 -8.62 5.22 -27.97
N THR A 133 -9.60 5.76 -27.22
CA THR A 133 -10.40 6.91 -27.64
C THR A 133 -9.62 8.22 -27.54
N SER A 134 -8.78 8.36 -26.51
CA SER A 134 -8.02 9.56 -26.20
C SER A 134 -6.53 9.25 -26.01
N PRO A 135 -5.81 8.79 -27.06
CA PRO A 135 -4.42 8.40 -26.93
C PRO A 135 -3.52 9.60 -26.58
N PRO A 136 -2.38 9.35 -25.88
CA PRO A 136 -1.33 10.36 -25.67
C PRO A 136 -0.84 10.95 -27.01
N GLY A 137 -0.39 12.20 -27.04
CA GLY A 137 0.16 12.80 -28.26
C GLY A 137 1.48 12.15 -28.72
N ASP A 138 2.33 11.76 -27.77
CA ASP A 138 3.65 11.18 -27.99
C ASP A 138 3.61 9.67 -28.27
N ALA A 139 4.34 9.23 -29.31
CA ALA A 139 4.39 7.83 -29.71
C ALA A 139 5.00 6.92 -28.63
N ALA A 140 6.02 7.39 -27.90
CA ALA A 140 6.62 6.60 -26.82
C ALA A 140 5.64 6.44 -25.65
N LEU A 141 4.92 7.49 -25.27
CA LEU A 141 3.86 7.40 -24.26
C LEU A 141 2.74 6.44 -24.69
N LYS A 142 2.30 6.44 -25.96
CA LYS A 142 1.32 5.48 -26.46
C LYS A 142 1.78 4.03 -26.27
N ILE A 143 3.03 3.72 -26.64
CA ILE A 143 3.60 2.37 -26.50
C ILE A 143 3.68 1.98 -25.02
N LEU A 144 4.15 2.90 -24.16
CA LEU A 144 4.26 2.66 -22.72
C LEU A 144 2.88 2.35 -22.10
N VAL A 145 1.84 3.14 -22.40
CA VAL A 145 0.51 2.90 -21.85
C VAL A 145 -0.07 1.56 -22.30
N TRP A 146 0.05 1.21 -23.59
CA TRP A 146 -0.39 -0.11 -24.08
C TRP A 146 0.40 -1.27 -23.46
N ALA A 147 1.71 -1.11 -23.27
CA ALA A 147 2.51 -2.09 -22.56
C ALA A 147 2.03 -2.24 -21.11
N GLN A 148 1.73 -1.13 -20.42
CA GLN A 148 1.21 -1.15 -19.05
C GLN A 148 -0.17 -1.85 -18.97
N VAL A 149 -1.08 -1.57 -19.91
CA VAL A 149 -2.38 -2.27 -20.01
C VAL A 149 -2.17 -3.78 -20.15
N GLY A 150 -1.25 -4.20 -21.02
CA GLY A 150 -0.94 -5.61 -21.26
C GLY A 150 -0.40 -6.30 -19.99
N VAL A 151 0.64 -5.74 -19.36
CA VAL A 151 1.21 -6.35 -18.14
C VAL A 151 0.23 -6.32 -16.97
N SER A 152 -0.57 -5.25 -16.81
CA SER A 152 -1.60 -5.17 -15.77
C SER A 152 -2.71 -6.20 -15.95
N SER A 153 -3.09 -6.50 -17.20
CA SER A 153 -4.09 -7.52 -17.50
C SER A 153 -3.62 -8.91 -17.09
N VAL A 154 -2.37 -9.25 -17.42
CA VAL A 154 -1.76 -10.54 -17.03
C VAL A 154 -1.57 -10.62 -15.52
N PHE A 155 -1.08 -9.54 -14.89
CA PHE A 155 -0.99 -9.41 -13.43
C PHE A 155 -2.34 -9.74 -12.77
N GLN A 156 -3.41 -9.06 -13.18
CA GLN A 156 -4.71 -9.20 -12.51
C GLN A 156 -5.32 -10.58 -12.75
N PHE A 157 -5.14 -11.16 -13.94
CA PHE A 157 -5.59 -12.52 -14.22
C PHE A 157 -4.93 -13.55 -13.30
N LEU A 158 -3.60 -13.45 -13.14
CA LEU A 158 -2.83 -14.34 -12.28
C LEU A 158 -3.15 -14.14 -10.79
N GLU A 159 -3.26 -12.89 -10.35
CA GLU A 159 -3.63 -12.55 -8.97
C GLU A 159 -5.02 -13.11 -8.62
N ASN A 160 -6.01 -12.90 -9.49
CA ASN A 160 -7.36 -13.42 -9.30
C ASN A 160 -7.37 -14.95 -9.18
N GLY A 161 -6.67 -15.65 -10.07
CA GLY A 161 -6.58 -17.10 -10.01
C GLY A 161 -5.89 -17.61 -8.74
N ALA A 162 -4.77 -16.99 -8.34
CA ALA A 162 -4.03 -17.35 -7.14
C ALA A 162 -4.85 -17.09 -5.87
N TYR A 163 -5.57 -15.97 -5.81
CA TYR A 163 -6.43 -15.63 -4.69
C TYR A 163 -7.65 -16.55 -4.57
N LEU A 164 -8.34 -16.85 -5.68
CA LEU A 164 -9.46 -17.79 -5.65
C LEU A 164 -9.02 -19.23 -5.30
N ALA A 165 -7.81 -19.62 -5.70
CA ALA A 165 -7.21 -20.89 -5.27
C ALA A 165 -6.89 -20.90 -3.77
N SER A 166 -6.32 -19.82 -3.21
CA SER A 166 -6.00 -19.74 -1.78
C SER A 166 -7.25 -19.75 -0.88
N LYS A 167 -8.41 -19.37 -1.43
CA LYS A 167 -9.72 -19.47 -0.78
C LYS A 167 -10.44 -20.80 -0.98
N GLY A 168 -9.84 -21.75 -1.70
CA GLY A 168 -10.44 -23.05 -1.98
C GLY A 168 -11.68 -22.99 -2.90
N ILE A 169 -11.82 -21.90 -3.67
CA ILE A 169 -12.86 -21.75 -4.70
C ILE A 169 -12.41 -22.49 -5.96
N LEU A 170 -11.18 -22.26 -6.40
CA LEU A 170 -10.54 -23.07 -7.46
C LEU A 170 -9.92 -24.31 -6.83
N ARG A 171 -10.60 -25.44 -6.95
CA ARG A 171 -10.23 -26.71 -6.29
C ARG A 171 -9.43 -27.64 -7.17
N GLY A 172 -8.57 -28.44 -6.53
CA GLY A 172 -7.82 -29.52 -7.15
C GLY A 172 -6.31 -29.30 -7.06
N GLU A 173 -5.57 -30.41 -7.03
CA GLU A 173 -4.11 -30.45 -6.83
C GLU A 173 -3.35 -29.53 -7.82
N ARG A 174 -3.84 -29.41 -9.05
CA ARG A 174 -3.26 -28.52 -10.07
C ARG A 174 -3.32 -27.04 -9.68
N TRP A 175 -4.39 -26.58 -9.02
CA TRP A 175 -4.55 -25.19 -8.61
C TRP A 175 -3.73 -24.90 -7.36
N GLU A 176 -3.76 -25.81 -6.38
CA GLU A 176 -2.96 -25.72 -5.16
C GLU A 176 -1.45 -25.67 -5.48
N ALA A 177 -0.96 -26.56 -6.36
CA ALA A 177 0.44 -26.58 -6.78
C ALA A 177 0.86 -25.33 -7.57
N ARG A 178 -0.07 -24.65 -8.24
CA ARG A 178 0.21 -23.44 -9.05
C ARG A 178 0.09 -22.15 -8.25
N GLN A 179 -0.64 -22.14 -7.13
CA GLN A 179 -0.99 -20.94 -6.38
C GLN A 179 0.23 -20.06 -6.06
N ALA A 180 1.25 -20.63 -5.40
CA ALA A 180 2.44 -19.89 -4.99
C ALA A 180 3.18 -19.31 -6.21
N ARG A 181 3.34 -20.10 -7.28
CA ARG A 181 3.97 -19.66 -8.52
C ARG A 181 3.19 -18.55 -9.21
N TRP A 182 1.86 -18.59 -9.17
CA TRP A 182 1.01 -17.57 -9.77
C TRP A 182 1.10 -16.25 -9.01
N PHE A 183 1.18 -16.26 -7.67
CA PHE A 183 1.46 -15.06 -6.90
C PHE A 183 2.83 -14.46 -7.24
N VAL A 184 3.87 -15.28 -7.36
CA VAL A 184 5.19 -14.76 -7.73
C VAL A 184 5.18 -14.21 -9.16
N LEU A 185 4.57 -14.92 -10.11
CA LEU A 185 4.49 -14.47 -11.49
C LEU A 185 3.65 -13.19 -11.62
N SER A 186 2.53 -13.07 -10.89
CA SER A 186 1.75 -11.84 -10.86
C SER A 186 2.62 -10.69 -10.35
N ASN A 187 3.31 -10.86 -9.22
CA ASN A 187 4.21 -9.82 -8.69
C ASN A 187 5.32 -9.40 -9.67
N ARG A 188 5.83 -10.32 -10.52
CA ARG A 188 6.77 -9.97 -11.61
C ARG A 188 6.12 -9.09 -12.69
N PHE A 189 4.87 -9.34 -13.06
CA PHE A 189 4.12 -8.46 -13.97
C PHE A 189 3.78 -7.12 -13.31
N TRP A 190 3.55 -7.10 -11.99
CA TRP A 190 3.39 -5.85 -11.26
C TRP A 190 4.71 -5.04 -11.23
N LEU A 191 5.86 -5.70 -11.02
CA LEU A 191 7.17 -5.06 -11.15
C LEU A 191 7.39 -4.49 -12.55
N ALA A 192 7.04 -5.25 -13.60
CA ALA A 192 7.12 -4.76 -14.98
C ALA A 192 6.25 -3.50 -15.18
N HIS A 193 5.04 -3.48 -14.62
CA HIS A 193 4.18 -2.30 -14.61
C HIS A 193 4.84 -1.10 -13.91
N THR A 194 5.41 -1.29 -12.71
CA THR A 194 6.11 -0.23 -11.96
C THR A 194 7.31 0.32 -12.71
N VAL A 195 8.04 -0.52 -13.45
CA VAL A 195 9.16 -0.08 -14.31
C VAL A 195 8.64 0.73 -15.49
N LEU A 196 7.60 0.25 -16.17
CA LEU A 196 6.96 0.98 -17.28
C LEU A 196 6.40 2.34 -16.83
N GLU A 197 5.84 2.40 -15.62
CA GLU A 197 5.36 3.65 -15.02
C GLU A 197 6.52 4.61 -14.73
N GLY A 198 7.64 4.10 -14.23
CA GLY A 198 8.87 4.90 -14.10
C GLY A 198 9.33 5.48 -15.45
N LEU A 199 9.31 4.68 -16.51
CA LEU A 199 9.64 5.13 -17.87
C LEU A 199 8.64 6.17 -18.40
N ARG A 200 7.33 5.98 -18.16
CA ARG A 200 6.27 6.94 -18.48
C ARG A 200 6.53 8.28 -17.80
N LEU A 201 6.79 8.27 -16.50
CA LEU A 201 7.08 9.47 -15.72
C LEU A 201 8.36 10.18 -16.19
N LEU A 202 9.43 9.43 -16.50
CA LEU A 202 10.64 9.99 -17.09
C LEU A 202 10.34 10.67 -18.44
N ARG A 203 9.52 10.04 -19.27
CA ARG A 203 9.11 10.60 -20.57
C ARG A 203 8.29 11.88 -20.42
N VAL A 204 7.32 11.91 -19.50
CA VAL A 204 6.54 13.12 -19.18
C VAL A 204 7.45 14.27 -18.72
N ARG A 205 8.46 13.97 -17.90
CA ARG A 205 9.46 14.95 -17.47
C ARG A 205 10.33 15.45 -18.63
N GLN A 206 10.75 14.58 -19.55
CA GLN A 206 11.49 14.98 -20.76
C GLN A 206 10.68 15.91 -21.66
N LEU A 207 9.38 15.67 -21.76
CA LEU A 207 8.42 16.53 -22.46
C LEU A 207 8.08 17.82 -21.70
N ARG A 208 8.75 18.08 -20.57
CA ARG A 208 8.55 19.28 -19.73
C ARG A 208 7.10 19.49 -19.32
N TYR A 209 6.39 18.40 -19.03
CA TYR A 209 4.98 18.46 -18.62
C TYR A 209 4.06 19.06 -19.69
N ASN A 210 4.41 18.90 -20.98
CA ASN A 210 3.59 19.41 -22.06
C ASN A 210 2.37 18.50 -22.32
N GLU A 211 1.17 19.08 -22.21
CA GLU A 211 -0.12 18.42 -22.41
C GLU A 211 -0.37 17.98 -23.84
N ASP A 212 0.13 18.75 -24.82
CA ASP A 212 -0.04 18.47 -26.25
C ASP A 212 0.52 17.09 -26.63
N PHE A 213 1.52 16.63 -25.88
CA PHE A 213 2.20 15.36 -26.11
C PHE A 213 1.72 14.24 -25.19
N GLY A 214 0.67 14.46 -24.39
CA GLY A 214 0.01 13.39 -23.64
C GLY A 214 0.26 13.35 -22.15
N ALA A 215 0.49 14.49 -21.50
CA ALA A 215 0.21 14.62 -20.06
C ALA A 215 -1.31 14.70 -19.78
N LYS A 216 -2.13 13.96 -20.55
CA LYS A 216 -3.54 13.79 -20.24
C LYS A 216 -3.61 12.95 -18.97
N THR A 217 -4.16 13.53 -17.91
CA THR A 217 -4.51 12.84 -16.68
C THR A 217 -5.34 11.60 -17.00
N ALA A 218 -4.86 10.42 -16.59
CA ALA A 218 -5.62 9.17 -16.62
C ALA A 218 -6.61 9.06 -15.43
N ASP A 219 -7.15 10.19 -14.99
CA ASP A 219 -8.26 10.28 -14.04
C ASP A 219 -9.30 11.21 -14.69
N GLU A 220 -10.39 10.64 -15.20
CA GLU A 220 -11.57 11.40 -15.61
C GLU A 220 -12.54 11.49 -14.43
N ASP A 221 -12.70 12.71 -13.89
CA ASP A 221 -14.04 13.22 -13.55
C ASP A 221 -14.08 14.76 -13.60
N SER A 222 -13.63 15.36 -14.71
CA SER A 222 -13.91 16.77 -14.96
C SER A 222 -14.24 17.01 -16.43
N ASN A 223 -15.55 17.05 -16.68
CA ASN A 223 -16.13 17.43 -17.96
C ASN A 223 -16.07 18.97 -18.07
N VAL A 224 -14.87 19.53 -18.29
CA VAL A 224 -14.70 20.96 -18.56
C VAL A 224 -13.73 21.14 -19.73
N LYS A 225 -14.29 21.30 -20.93
CA LYS A 225 -13.59 21.96 -22.03
C LYS A 225 -13.53 23.46 -21.71
N ALA A 226 -12.39 23.94 -21.25
CA ALA A 226 -12.09 25.37 -21.20
C ALA A 226 -10.89 25.66 -22.11
N GLU A 227 -11.18 26.29 -23.25
CA GLU A 227 -10.17 26.91 -24.09
C GLU A 227 -9.56 28.09 -23.34
N GLY A 228 -8.25 28.04 -23.10
CA GLY A 228 -7.44 29.19 -22.72
C GLY A 228 -7.05 29.28 -21.23
N GLU A 229 -5.94 28.64 -20.85
CA GLU A 229 -4.96 29.13 -19.84
C GLU A 229 -3.82 28.11 -19.62
N VAL A 230 -2.88 28.04 -20.56
CA VAL A 230 -1.77 27.04 -20.58
C VAL A 230 -0.78 27.17 -19.40
N ARG A 231 -0.86 28.22 -18.57
CA ARG A 231 0.08 28.44 -17.46
C ARG A 231 -0.29 27.75 -16.15
N VAL A 232 -1.57 27.76 -15.76
CA VAL A 232 -2.03 27.21 -14.47
C VAL A 232 -1.92 25.69 -14.44
N GLN A 233 -2.15 25.04 -15.58
CA GLN A 233 -2.19 23.59 -15.71
C GLN A 233 -0.79 22.92 -15.56
N SER A 234 0.28 23.63 -15.89
CA SER A 234 1.66 23.10 -15.78
C SER A 234 2.10 22.80 -14.34
N GLU A 235 1.62 23.57 -13.35
CA GLU A 235 1.98 23.36 -11.94
C GLU A 235 1.18 22.20 -11.33
N GLU A 236 -0.07 22.03 -11.72
CA GLU A 236 -0.89 20.90 -11.29
C GLU A 236 -0.36 19.58 -11.85
N LEU A 237 0.08 19.57 -13.11
CA LEU A 237 0.75 18.42 -13.71
C LEU A 237 2.08 18.09 -13.04
N LYS A 238 2.88 19.10 -12.68
CA LYS A 238 4.09 18.88 -11.89
C LYS A 238 3.75 18.28 -10.53
N ARG A 239 2.74 18.81 -9.84
CA ARG A 239 2.26 18.28 -8.55
C ARG A 239 1.85 16.82 -8.69
N LYS A 240 1.01 16.48 -9.67
CA LYS A 240 0.59 15.09 -9.95
C LYS A 240 1.76 14.20 -10.29
N TRP A 241 2.69 14.66 -11.14
CA TRP A 241 3.90 13.91 -11.47
C TRP A 241 4.73 13.59 -10.23
N HIS A 242 4.86 14.52 -9.28
CA HIS A 242 5.56 14.25 -8.02
C HIS A 242 4.82 13.19 -7.18
N SER A 243 3.49 13.29 -7.08
CA SER A 243 2.65 12.28 -6.42
C SER A 243 2.89 10.89 -7.00
N ASP A 244 2.74 10.76 -8.33
CA ASP A 244 2.90 9.51 -9.07
C ASP A 244 4.32 8.96 -8.91
N PHE A 245 5.34 9.83 -8.95
CA PHE A 245 6.73 9.45 -8.75
C PHE A 245 6.97 8.87 -7.35
N TYR A 246 6.47 9.51 -6.28
CA TYR A 246 6.64 9.00 -4.92
C TYR A 246 5.85 7.70 -4.69
N ALA A 247 4.64 7.59 -5.24
CA ALA A 247 3.87 6.35 -5.19
C ALA A 247 4.62 5.21 -5.92
N ASN A 248 5.12 5.47 -7.12
CA ASN A 248 5.88 4.48 -7.90
C ASN A 248 7.19 4.08 -7.22
N ALA A 249 7.90 5.04 -6.61
CA ALA A 249 9.12 4.79 -5.83
C ALA A 249 8.85 3.94 -4.57
N GLY A 250 7.67 4.09 -3.95
CA GLY A 250 7.23 3.21 -2.86
C GLY A 250 6.89 1.80 -3.35
N TRP A 251 6.24 1.66 -4.51
CA TRP A 251 5.90 0.33 -5.05
C TRP A 251 7.11 -0.46 -5.54
N LEU A 252 8.11 0.19 -6.13
CA LEU A 252 9.26 -0.49 -6.75
C LEU A 252 10.01 -1.50 -5.85
N PRO A 253 10.44 -1.16 -4.62
CA PRO A 253 11.10 -2.13 -3.76
C PRO A 253 10.15 -3.28 -3.34
N LEU A 254 8.85 -3.02 -3.23
CA LEU A 254 7.86 -4.03 -2.84
C LEU A 254 7.61 -5.04 -3.96
N THR A 255 7.38 -4.57 -5.17
CA THR A 255 7.13 -5.44 -6.33
C THR A 255 8.36 -6.26 -6.68
N LEU A 256 9.56 -5.71 -6.49
CA LEU A 256 10.81 -6.47 -6.58
C LEU A 256 10.89 -7.53 -5.49
N HIS A 257 10.60 -7.17 -4.24
CA HIS A 257 10.62 -8.10 -3.11
C HIS A 257 9.70 -9.31 -3.31
N TRP A 258 8.45 -9.10 -3.75
CA TRP A 258 7.49 -10.18 -3.99
C TRP A 258 7.72 -10.96 -5.30
N SER A 259 8.72 -10.59 -6.10
CA SER A 259 9.07 -11.28 -7.34
C SER A 259 9.96 -12.51 -7.14
N PHE A 260 10.51 -12.71 -5.93
CA PHE A 260 11.36 -13.83 -5.56
C PHE A 260 10.55 -14.99 -4.95
N GLU A 261 10.92 -16.23 -5.29
CA GLU A 261 10.29 -17.44 -4.76
C GLU A 261 10.88 -17.87 -3.41
N ASP A 262 12.16 -17.57 -3.20
CA ASP A 262 12.90 -17.98 -2.02
C ASP A 262 13.01 -16.84 -1.00
N ASN A 263 12.57 -17.13 0.23
CA ASN A 263 12.66 -16.21 1.35
C ASN A 263 14.11 -15.90 1.76
N ALA A 264 15.08 -16.74 1.39
CA ALA A 264 16.50 -16.50 1.68
C ALA A 264 17.13 -15.38 0.84
N VAL A 265 16.54 -15.04 -0.31
CA VAL A 265 17.03 -14.02 -1.26
C VAL A 265 16.23 -12.72 -1.16
N ILE A 266 15.34 -12.62 -0.16
CA ILE A 266 14.47 -11.47 0.05
C ILE A 266 15.29 -10.18 0.24
N PRO A 267 15.07 -9.13 -0.57
CA PRO A 267 15.89 -7.92 -0.52
C PRO A 267 15.54 -6.96 0.62
N ILE A 268 14.33 -7.06 1.22
CA ILE A 268 13.84 -6.09 2.22
C ILE A 268 13.13 -6.77 3.39
N SER A 269 13.29 -6.23 4.60
CA SER A 269 12.59 -6.71 5.79
C SER A 269 11.14 -6.20 5.87
N GLU A 270 10.28 -6.83 6.67
CA GLU A 270 8.88 -6.44 6.87
C GLU A 270 8.69 -4.96 7.25
N THR A 271 9.67 -4.39 7.94
CA THR A 271 9.69 -2.97 8.26
C THR A 271 9.75 -2.08 7.04
N TRP A 272 10.58 -2.45 6.07
CA TRP A 272 10.68 -1.74 4.80
C TRP A 272 9.43 -2.00 3.96
N ILE A 273 8.82 -3.19 4.06
CA ILE A 273 7.52 -3.46 3.44
C ILE A 273 6.47 -2.45 3.92
N GLY A 274 6.34 -2.28 5.24
CA GLY A 274 5.45 -1.30 5.83
C GLY A 274 5.78 0.14 5.42
N LEU A 275 7.05 0.55 5.50
CA LEU A 275 7.46 1.92 5.13
C LEU A 275 7.21 2.26 3.66
N PHE A 276 7.64 1.39 2.75
CA PHE A 276 7.51 1.63 1.32
C PHE A 276 6.06 1.53 0.85
N GLY A 277 5.23 0.68 1.48
CA GLY A 277 3.82 0.55 1.14
C GLY A 277 2.95 1.66 1.73
N MET A 278 3.37 2.29 2.82
CA MET A 278 2.71 3.48 3.35
C MET A 278 2.79 4.67 2.38
N LEU A 279 3.90 4.81 1.62
CA LEU A 279 4.07 5.91 0.68
C LEU A 279 2.94 6.01 -0.36
N PRO A 280 2.67 4.99 -1.19
CA PRO A 280 1.58 5.05 -2.15
C PRO A 280 0.22 5.14 -1.46
N GLY A 281 0.02 4.50 -0.30
CA GLY A 281 -1.21 4.66 0.48
C GLY A 281 -1.48 6.11 0.87
N ILE A 282 -0.47 6.80 1.41
CA ILE A 282 -0.55 8.22 1.80
C ILE A 282 -0.78 9.12 0.59
N VAL A 283 -0.10 8.86 -0.54
CA VAL A 283 -0.33 9.59 -1.79
C VAL A 283 -1.78 9.47 -2.23
N MET A 284 -2.30 8.24 -2.33
CA MET A 284 -3.70 7.99 -2.69
C MET A 284 -4.67 8.66 -1.70
N LEU A 285 -4.38 8.57 -0.40
CA LEU A 285 -5.25 9.13 0.63
C LEU A 285 -5.27 10.66 0.55
N ARG A 286 -4.12 11.31 0.33
CA ARG A 286 -4.05 12.76 0.16
C ARG A 286 -4.82 13.19 -1.08
N ASP A 287 -4.67 12.49 -2.20
CA ASP A 287 -5.31 12.85 -3.46
C ASP A 287 -6.84 12.72 -3.34
N VAL A 288 -7.37 11.64 -2.76
CA VAL A 288 -8.83 11.49 -2.50
C VAL A 288 -9.31 12.49 -1.44
N TRP A 289 -8.49 12.79 -0.42
CA TRP A 289 -8.82 13.78 0.60
C TRP A 289 -8.98 15.18 -0.01
N GLU A 290 -8.14 15.55 -0.96
CA GLU A 290 -8.25 16.82 -1.70
C GLU A 290 -9.49 16.83 -2.61
N GLN A 291 -9.75 15.75 -3.35
CA GLN A 291 -10.91 15.64 -4.25
C GLN A 291 -12.27 15.69 -3.54
N THR A 292 -12.31 15.30 -2.26
CA THR A 292 -13.54 15.25 -1.44
C THR A 292 -13.71 16.44 -0.49
N ARG A 293 -12.88 17.49 -0.64
CA ARG A 293 -13.08 18.75 0.09
C ARG A 293 -14.38 19.40 -0.38
N GLU A 294 -15.12 19.95 0.57
CA GLU A 294 -16.24 20.84 0.25
C GLU A 294 -15.69 22.11 -0.41
N ALA A 295 -16.43 22.61 -1.41
CA ALA A 295 -16.19 23.92 -2.02
C ALA A 295 -16.63 25.05 -1.08
#